data_AF-A0A2J7VES4-F1
#
_entry.id   AF-A0A2J7VES4-F1
#
_cell.length_a   1.000
_cell.length_b   1.000
_cell.length_c   1.000
_cell.angle_alpha   90.00
_cell.angle_beta   90.00
_cell.angle_gamma   90.00
#
_symmetry.space_group_name_H-M   'P 1'
#
loop_
_entity.id
_entity.type
_entity.pdbx_description
1 polymer ?
#
loop_
_entity_poly.entity_id
_entity_poly.type
_entity_poly.pdbx_seq_one_letter_code
_entity_poly.pdbx_strand_id
1 'polypeptide(L)'
;MGYDARVTFEATIREGVTRQAVEAALKPLLDDSEFDLLDRDDPMEEKLAALVDGILIVRADISAGYDFYDHVFLPVVEAVGAIAEDAFEATLENQDTGDAEERYTTVIAGPAHLIPEYKTRMARWSLPVEDIALPLSARGWPLEDIATRECMTIAAFPKGEHHTDAVTRVSVDLLGLDLDQARRNRIARLAVLLAREIAGEDLILHPRPGYGAAERALDAAGEAMRALNHFDAGLNAGMGRPPEGADYEALLQIAKSGIERVRDEAVSRSNAIVAPTAEAEPTIEQANAPRG
;
A
#
# COMPACT_ATOMS: atom_id res chain seq x y z
N MET A 1 -37.77 23.31 2.57
CA MET A 1 -37.90 22.92 1.16
C MET A 1 -37.37 21.50 1.08
N GLY A 2 -38.17 20.57 0.57
CA GLY A 2 -37.73 19.19 0.31
C GLY A 2 -37.44 19.04 -1.19
N TYR A 3 -36.70 18.00 -1.54
CA TYR A 3 -36.44 17.61 -2.93
C TYR A 3 -36.76 16.13 -3.11
N ASP A 4 -37.11 15.74 -4.33
CA ASP A 4 -37.34 14.34 -4.65
C ASP A 4 -35.98 13.65 -4.74
N ALA A 5 -35.76 12.67 -3.87
CA ALA A 5 -34.51 11.92 -3.77
C ALA A 5 -34.77 10.46 -4.15
N ARG A 6 -34.00 9.97 -5.12
CA ARG A 6 -34.11 8.60 -5.61
C ARG A 6 -32.82 7.83 -5.35
N VAL A 7 -32.98 6.66 -4.76
CA VAL A 7 -31.93 5.65 -4.61
C VAL A 7 -32.34 4.39 -5.35
N THR A 8 -31.41 3.84 -6.12
CA THR A 8 -31.58 2.54 -6.77
C THR A 8 -30.28 1.76 -6.64
N PHE A 9 -30.36 0.57 -6.06
CA PHE A 9 -29.24 -0.32 -5.81
C PHE A 9 -29.53 -1.69 -6.41
N GLU A 10 -28.51 -2.26 -7.05
CA GLU A 10 -28.50 -3.65 -7.50
C GLU A 10 -27.23 -4.30 -6.95
N ALA A 11 -27.37 -5.41 -6.24
CA ALA A 11 -26.25 -6.13 -5.67
C ALA A 11 -26.48 -7.64 -5.70
N THR A 12 -25.46 -8.38 -6.12
CA THR A 12 -25.47 -9.85 -6.00
C THR A 12 -25.31 -10.23 -4.54
N ILE A 13 -26.22 -11.08 -4.03
CA ILE A 13 -26.18 -11.55 -2.64
C ILE A 13 -25.36 -12.84 -2.54
N ARG A 14 -24.58 -12.97 -1.47
CA ARG A 14 -23.84 -14.19 -1.15
C ARG A 14 -24.75 -15.44 -1.08
N GLU A 15 -24.23 -16.56 -1.55
CA GLU A 15 -24.84 -17.88 -1.39
C GLU A 15 -25.15 -18.22 0.09
N GLY A 16 -26.35 -18.72 0.36
CA GLY A 16 -26.80 -19.08 1.71
C GLY A 16 -27.41 -17.95 2.54
N VAL A 17 -27.42 -16.70 2.04
CA VAL A 17 -28.20 -15.62 2.65
C VAL A 17 -29.68 -15.92 2.46
N THR A 18 -30.42 -15.94 3.57
CA THR A 18 -31.86 -16.22 3.56
C THR A 18 -32.67 -14.96 3.35
N ARG A 19 -33.90 -15.10 2.84
CA ARG A 19 -34.87 -13.99 2.74
C ARG A 19 -35.03 -13.25 4.08
N GLN A 20 -35.09 -13.97 5.21
CA GLN A 20 -35.17 -13.38 6.54
C GLN A 20 -33.92 -12.56 6.92
N ALA A 21 -32.74 -12.96 6.47
CA ALA A 21 -31.51 -12.20 6.69
C ALA A 21 -31.52 -10.89 5.87
N VAL A 22 -32.06 -10.92 4.65
CA VAL A 22 -32.28 -9.73 3.82
C VAL A 22 -33.30 -8.80 4.48
N GLU A 23 -34.46 -9.34 4.91
CA GLU A 23 -35.47 -8.56 5.65
C GLU A 23 -34.89 -7.94 6.92
N ALA A 24 -34.09 -8.68 7.70
CA ALA A 24 -33.48 -8.16 8.92
C ALA A 24 -32.42 -7.08 8.65
N ALA A 25 -31.62 -7.23 7.58
CA ALA A 25 -30.61 -6.25 7.20
C ALA A 25 -31.25 -4.94 6.70
N LEU A 26 -32.32 -5.05 5.93
CA LEU A 26 -33.07 -3.90 5.42
C LEU A 26 -34.05 -3.33 6.45
N LYS A 27 -34.35 -4.05 7.54
CA LYS A 27 -35.35 -3.66 8.55
C LYS A 27 -35.28 -2.21 9.04
N PRO A 28 -34.11 -1.61 9.32
CA PRO A 28 -34.02 -0.21 9.70
C PRO A 28 -34.59 0.75 8.64
N LEU A 29 -34.58 0.34 7.37
CA LEU A 29 -35.24 1.01 6.25
C LEU A 29 -36.73 0.67 6.15
N LEU A 30 -37.08 -0.60 6.39
CA LEU A 30 -38.44 -1.14 6.26
C LEU A 30 -39.39 -0.57 7.34
N ASP A 31 -38.88 -0.32 8.55
CA ASP A 31 -39.69 0.12 9.70
C ASP A 31 -40.16 1.59 9.56
N ASP A 32 -39.43 2.44 8.84
CA ASP A 32 -39.76 3.88 8.68
C ASP A 32 -40.56 4.20 7.41
N SER A 33 -40.68 3.26 6.47
CA SER A 33 -41.14 3.56 5.10
C SER A 33 -42.20 2.62 4.50
N GLU A 34 -42.74 1.65 5.25
CA GLU A 34 -43.76 0.68 4.78
C GLU A 34 -43.36 -0.10 3.51
N PHE A 35 -42.10 -0.56 3.45
CA PHE A 35 -41.61 -1.34 2.32
C PHE A 35 -41.91 -2.84 2.50
N ASP A 36 -42.47 -3.47 1.46
CA ASP A 36 -42.56 -4.93 1.38
C ASP A 36 -41.34 -5.50 0.62
N LEU A 37 -40.74 -6.58 1.14
CA LEU A 37 -39.79 -7.37 0.36
C LEU A 37 -40.57 -8.20 -0.66
N LEU A 38 -40.42 -7.91 -1.94
CA LEU A 38 -41.07 -8.66 -3.01
C LEU A 38 -40.18 -9.80 -3.52
N ASP A 39 -40.83 -10.83 -4.08
CA ASP A 39 -40.20 -11.93 -4.82
C ASP A 39 -40.05 -11.61 -6.33
N ARG A 40 -40.39 -10.39 -6.73
CA ARG A 40 -40.34 -9.89 -8.10
C ARG A 40 -39.93 -8.42 -8.11
N ASP A 41 -39.25 -8.00 -9.17
CA ASP A 41 -39.06 -6.58 -9.46
C ASP A 41 -40.37 -5.99 -9.99
N ASP A 42 -40.85 -4.91 -9.37
CA ASP A 42 -41.93 -4.10 -9.89
C ASP A 42 -41.41 -2.69 -10.20
N PRO A 43 -41.21 -2.36 -11.49
CA PRO A 43 -40.64 -1.09 -11.86
C PRO A 43 -41.55 0.11 -11.56
N MET A 44 -42.83 -0.11 -11.23
CA MET A 44 -43.79 0.96 -10.92
C MET A 44 -43.85 1.29 -9.43
N GLU A 45 -43.26 0.48 -8.56
CA GLU A 45 -43.22 0.77 -7.13
C GLU A 45 -42.18 1.85 -6.83
N GLU A 46 -42.62 2.91 -6.15
CA GLU A 46 -41.78 4.00 -5.65
C GLU A 46 -40.80 3.50 -4.58
N LYS A 47 -41.21 2.47 -3.85
CA LYS A 47 -40.54 1.92 -2.69
C LYS A 47 -40.53 0.40 -2.77
N LEU A 48 -39.37 -0.18 -3.11
CA LEU A 48 -39.21 -1.61 -3.34
C LEU A 48 -37.92 -2.14 -2.73
N ALA A 49 -38.00 -3.29 -2.08
CA ALA A 49 -36.89 -4.23 -2.00
C ALA A 49 -37.32 -5.52 -2.69
N ALA A 50 -36.53 -6.05 -3.62
CA ALA A 50 -36.83 -7.29 -4.32
C ALA A 50 -35.61 -8.21 -4.31
N LEU A 51 -35.83 -9.48 -4.00
CA LEU A 51 -34.81 -10.53 -4.15
C LEU A 51 -35.22 -11.46 -5.28
N VAL A 52 -34.54 -11.33 -6.42
CA VAL A 52 -34.83 -12.10 -7.65
C VAL A 52 -33.56 -12.80 -8.09
N ASP A 53 -33.59 -14.12 -8.18
CA ASP A 53 -32.47 -14.95 -8.68
C ASP A 53 -31.10 -14.67 -8.02
N GLY A 54 -31.10 -14.32 -6.72
CA GLY A 54 -29.88 -14.01 -5.98
C GLY A 54 -29.40 -12.56 -6.10
N ILE A 55 -30.14 -11.71 -6.81
CA ILE A 55 -29.89 -10.27 -6.94
C ILE A 55 -30.85 -9.53 -6.01
N LEU A 56 -30.29 -8.66 -5.18
CA LEU A 56 -31.04 -7.69 -4.40
C LEU A 56 -31.21 -6.42 -5.22
N ILE A 57 -32.46 -6.00 -5.37
CA ILE A 57 -32.82 -4.71 -5.95
C ILE A 57 -33.45 -3.89 -4.82
N VAL A 58 -32.89 -2.72 -4.51
CA VAL A 58 -33.49 -1.77 -3.56
C VAL A 58 -33.77 -0.47 -4.30
N ARG A 59 -35.00 0.02 -4.23
CA ARG A 59 -35.41 1.29 -4.79
C ARG A 59 -36.19 2.09 -3.77
N ALA A 60 -35.74 3.29 -3.49
CA ALA A 60 -36.46 4.24 -2.65
C ALA A 60 -36.57 5.56 -3.40
N ASP A 61 -37.78 5.90 -3.81
CA ASP A 61 -38.17 7.23 -4.25
C ASP A 61 -38.88 7.91 -3.06
N ILE A 62 -38.23 8.93 -2.48
CA ILE A 62 -38.76 9.64 -1.33
C ILE A 62 -38.57 11.14 -1.48
N SER A 63 -39.61 11.90 -1.13
CA SER A 63 -39.50 13.33 -0.90
C SER A 63 -38.70 13.57 0.39
N ALA A 64 -37.41 13.90 0.26
CA ALA A 64 -36.47 13.95 1.37
C ALA A 64 -36.06 15.39 1.76
N GLY A 65 -35.57 15.52 3.00
CA GLY A 65 -34.93 16.72 3.51
C GLY A 65 -33.40 16.70 3.30
N TYR A 66 -32.71 17.64 3.95
CA TYR A 66 -31.24 17.72 3.95
C TYR A 66 -30.54 16.50 4.60
N ASP A 67 -31.31 15.58 5.18
CA ASP A 67 -30.90 14.43 5.97
C ASP A 67 -30.96 13.10 5.19
N PHE A 68 -31.29 13.13 3.89
CA PHE A 68 -31.36 11.94 3.02
C PHE A 68 -30.10 11.08 3.08
N TYR A 69 -28.92 11.71 3.09
CA TYR A 69 -27.65 11.01 3.15
C TYR A 69 -27.53 10.16 4.43
N ASP A 70 -27.76 10.77 5.59
CA ASP A 70 -27.58 10.16 6.90
C ASP A 70 -28.71 9.18 7.28
N HIS A 71 -29.95 9.46 6.83
CA HIS A 71 -31.12 8.67 7.22
C HIS A 71 -31.50 7.58 6.22
N VAL A 72 -31.11 7.71 4.95
CA VAL A 72 -31.54 6.77 3.89
C VAL A 72 -30.34 6.21 3.14
N PHE A 73 -29.55 7.04 2.47
CA PHE A 73 -28.50 6.55 1.57
C PHE A 73 -27.43 5.71 2.29
N LEU A 74 -26.79 6.25 3.32
CA LEU A 74 -25.71 5.56 4.03
C LEU A 74 -26.20 4.26 4.71
N PRO A 75 -27.32 4.26 5.46
CA PRO A 75 -27.88 3.03 6.02
C PRO A 75 -28.19 1.94 4.99
N VAL A 76 -28.71 2.29 3.80
CA VAL A 76 -28.97 1.32 2.72
C VAL A 76 -27.68 0.70 2.23
N VAL A 77 -26.68 1.53 1.94
CA VAL A 77 -25.39 1.07 1.41
C VAL A 77 -24.71 0.11 2.38
N GLU A 78 -24.73 0.43 3.68
CA GLU A 78 -24.16 -0.45 4.72
C GLU A 78 -24.93 -1.77 4.86
N ALA A 79 -26.26 -1.73 4.86
CA ALA A 79 -27.12 -2.91 4.95
C ALA A 79 -26.90 -3.86 3.76
N VAL A 80 -26.86 -3.33 2.54
CA VAL A 80 -26.58 -4.11 1.33
C VAL A 80 -25.14 -4.65 1.36
N GLY A 81 -24.19 -3.82 1.80
CA GLY A 81 -22.79 -4.23 2.00
C GLY A 81 -22.60 -5.46 2.89
N ALA A 82 -23.43 -5.60 3.94
CA ALA A 82 -23.34 -6.72 4.87
C ALA A 82 -23.71 -8.07 4.22
N ILE A 83 -24.57 -8.06 3.20
CA ILE A 83 -25.13 -9.27 2.56
C ILE A 83 -24.62 -9.50 1.14
N ALA A 84 -23.95 -8.51 0.54
CA ALA A 84 -23.37 -8.60 -0.79
C ALA A 84 -22.32 -9.74 -0.90
N GLU A 85 -22.21 -10.29 -2.11
CA GLU A 85 -21.17 -11.25 -2.47
C GLU A 85 -19.79 -10.59 -2.52
N ASP A 86 -19.70 -9.41 -3.14
CA ASP A 86 -18.49 -8.64 -3.34
C ASP A 86 -18.59 -7.21 -2.77
N ALA A 87 -17.45 -6.54 -2.60
CA ALA A 87 -17.42 -5.12 -2.25
C ALA A 87 -17.80 -4.24 -3.45
N PHE A 88 -18.55 -3.17 -3.20
CA PHE A 88 -19.07 -2.27 -4.22
C PHE A 88 -18.96 -0.80 -3.80
N GLU A 89 -18.96 0.07 -4.81
CA GLU A 89 -18.96 1.52 -4.66
C GLU A 89 -20.35 2.06 -4.98
N ALA A 90 -20.87 2.90 -4.10
CA ALA A 90 -22.17 3.54 -4.21
C ALA A 90 -21.98 5.06 -4.28
N THR A 91 -22.60 5.70 -5.27
CA THR A 91 -22.50 7.16 -5.44
C THR A 91 -23.88 7.79 -5.31
N LEU A 92 -23.99 8.77 -4.42
CA LEU A 92 -25.14 9.67 -4.31
C LEU A 92 -24.85 10.94 -5.10
N GLU A 93 -25.76 11.31 -6.00
CA GLU A 93 -25.68 12.57 -6.75
C GLU A 93 -26.70 13.59 -6.21
N ASN A 94 -26.21 14.69 -5.65
CA ASN A 94 -27.02 15.83 -5.24
C ASN A 94 -27.25 16.77 -6.42
N GLN A 95 -28.48 16.80 -6.96
CA GLN A 95 -28.83 17.62 -8.12
C GLN A 95 -29.01 19.13 -7.79
N ASP A 96 -28.98 19.52 -6.51
CA ASP A 96 -29.23 20.89 -6.06
C ASP A 96 -27.94 21.70 -5.84
N THR A 97 -26.76 21.08 -5.91
CA THR A 97 -25.47 21.78 -5.80
C THR A 97 -25.00 22.24 -7.17
N GLY A 98 -24.79 23.56 -7.31
CA GLY A 98 -24.24 24.16 -8.55
C GLY A 98 -22.76 23.84 -8.80
N ASP A 99 -22.06 23.24 -7.83
CA ASP A 99 -20.68 22.79 -7.94
C ASP A 99 -20.63 21.27 -8.20
N ALA A 100 -19.78 20.86 -9.14
CA ALA A 100 -19.64 19.47 -9.58
C ALA A 100 -18.88 18.59 -8.56
N GLU A 101 -18.01 19.18 -7.74
CA GLU A 101 -17.24 18.42 -6.73
C GLU A 101 -18.07 18.14 -5.47
N GLU A 102 -18.99 19.04 -5.09
CA GLU A 102 -19.95 18.82 -3.98
C GLU A 102 -21.18 18.01 -4.41
N ARG A 103 -21.28 17.70 -5.72
CA ARG A 103 -22.41 16.99 -6.31
C ARG A 103 -22.43 15.50 -5.99
N TYR A 104 -21.26 14.90 -5.76
CA TYR A 104 -21.15 13.45 -5.63
C TYR A 104 -20.60 13.05 -4.27
N THR A 105 -21.36 12.22 -3.56
CA THR A 105 -20.89 11.56 -2.34
C THR A 105 -20.74 10.08 -2.62
N THR A 106 -19.53 9.55 -2.45
CA THR A 106 -19.22 8.14 -2.67
C THR A 106 -19.07 7.41 -1.34
N VAL A 107 -19.76 6.29 -1.19
CA VAL A 107 -19.64 5.36 -0.06
C VAL A 107 -19.25 3.98 -0.57
N ILE A 108 -18.38 3.28 0.15
CA ILE A 108 -17.97 1.92 -0.19
C ILE A 108 -18.41 0.98 0.91
N ALA A 109 -19.05 -0.12 0.49
CA ALA A 109 -19.52 -1.15 1.39
C ALA A 109 -19.26 -2.55 0.81
N GLY A 110 -19.34 -3.56 1.66
CA GLY A 110 -19.10 -4.94 1.27
C GLY A 110 -18.73 -5.84 2.44
N PRO A 111 -18.42 -7.12 2.16
CA PRO A 111 -18.06 -8.08 3.20
C PRO A 111 -16.85 -7.66 4.01
N ALA A 112 -16.95 -7.73 5.35
CA ALA A 112 -15.90 -7.30 6.27
C ALA A 112 -14.49 -7.85 5.99
N HIS A 113 -14.40 -9.03 5.37
CA HIS A 113 -13.14 -9.69 5.02
C HIS A 113 -12.54 -9.25 3.66
N LEU A 114 -13.32 -8.59 2.79
CA LEU A 114 -12.88 -7.96 1.53
C LEU A 114 -12.58 -6.46 1.70
N ILE A 115 -12.95 -5.90 2.85
CA ILE A 115 -12.64 -4.53 3.25
C ILE A 115 -11.11 -4.27 3.49
N PRO A 116 -10.20 -5.23 3.80
CA PRO A 116 -8.76 -4.95 3.97
C PRO A 116 -8.02 -4.47 2.71
N GLU A 117 -8.22 -5.12 1.56
CA GLU A 117 -7.64 -4.73 0.27
C GLU A 117 -8.13 -3.35 -0.15
N TYR A 118 -9.41 -3.07 0.14
CA TYR A 118 -10.02 -1.78 -0.09
C TYR A 118 -9.54 -0.70 0.91
N LYS A 119 -9.45 -1.02 2.21
CA LYS A 119 -8.84 -0.16 3.25
C LYS A 119 -7.40 0.18 2.92
N THR A 120 -6.66 -0.72 2.30
CA THR A 120 -5.29 -0.46 1.84
C THR A 120 -5.28 0.57 0.70
N ARG A 121 -6.22 0.49 -0.24
CA ARG A 121 -6.40 1.51 -1.28
C ARG A 121 -6.88 2.82 -0.67
N MET A 122 -7.87 2.84 0.21
CA MET A 122 -8.32 4.07 0.89
C MET A 122 -7.23 4.69 1.77
N ALA A 123 -6.47 3.90 2.53
CA ALA A 123 -5.38 4.37 3.39
C ALA A 123 -4.30 5.11 2.58
N ARG A 124 -4.08 4.70 1.33
CA ARG A 124 -3.18 5.40 0.41
C ARG A 124 -3.67 6.81 0.04
N TRP A 125 -4.98 7.05 0.13
CA TRP A 125 -5.62 8.35 -0.16
C TRP A 125 -5.94 9.13 1.13
N SER A 126 -6.11 8.45 2.27
CA SER A 126 -6.52 9.05 3.54
C SER A 126 -5.37 9.39 4.48
N LEU A 127 -4.17 8.83 4.27
CA LEU A 127 -2.97 9.28 4.99
C LEU A 127 -2.40 10.47 4.21
N PRO A 128 -2.46 11.72 4.73
CA PRO A 128 -1.80 12.85 4.10
C PRO A 128 -0.29 12.72 4.31
N VAL A 129 0.34 11.84 3.52
CA VAL A 129 1.77 11.51 3.62
C VAL A 129 2.60 12.79 3.52
N GLU A 130 2.13 13.74 2.73
CA GLU A 130 2.68 15.07 2.45
C GLU A 130 2.83 15.92 3.71
N ASP A 131 2.01 15.69 4.74
CA ASP A 131 2.07 16.38 6.04
C ASP A 131 3.07 15.74 7.01
N ILE A 132 3.54 14.53 6.72
CA ILE A 132 4.51 13.84 7.57
C ILE A 132 5.88 14.50 7.39
N ALA A 133 6.30 15.23 8.42
CA ALA A 133 7.62 15.84 8.51
C ALA A 133 8.48 15.21 9.62
N LEU A 134 9.79 15.46 9.52
CA LEU A 134 10.70 15.20 10.63
C LEU A 134 10.38 16.14 11.80
N PRO A 135 10.42 15.66 13.06
CA PRO A 135 10.34 16.53 14.23
C PRO A 135 11.42 17.61 14.19
N LEU A 136 11.15 18.80 14.74
CA LEU A 136 12.14 19.89 14.87
C LEU A 136 13.40 19.47 15.65
N SER A 137 13.29 18.45 16.51
CA SER A 137 14.40 17.89 17.28
C SER A 137 15.28 16.94 16.47
N ALA A 138 14.81 16.45 15.31
CA ALA A 138 15.54 15.50 14.50
C ALA A 138 16.90 16.07 14.07
N ARG A 139 17.91 15.20 14.00
CA ARG A 139 19.28 15.57 13.63
C ARG A 139 19.74 14.71 12.46
N GLY A 140 20.62 15.22 11.62
CA GLY A 140 21.13 14.47 10.47
C GLY A 140 20.58 15.00 9.16
N TRP A 141 20.36 14.12 8.19
CA TRP A 141 20.02 14.53 6.83
C TRP A 141 18.57 14.98 6.74
N PRO A 142 18.28 16.05 5.97
CA PRO A 142 16.91 16.44 5.71
C PRO A 142 16.22 15.36 4.88
N LEU A 143 14.89 15.29 5.03
CA LEU A 143 14.06 14.29 4.39
C LEU A 143 14.19 14.29 2.85
N GLU A 144 14.37 15.48 2.28
CA GLU A 144 14.55 15.71 0.84
C GLU A 144 15.81 15.02 0.33
N ASP A 145 16.92 15.13 1.09
CA ASP A 145 18.20 14.56 0.71
C ASP A 145 18.21 13.04 0.88
N ILE A 146 17.59 12.49 1.95
CA ILE A 146 17.53 11.04 2.13
C ILE A 146 16.64 10.37 1.09
N ALA A 147 15.59 11.04 0.62
CA ALA A 147 14.66 10.50 -0.36
C ALA A 147 15.29 10.35 -1.76
N THR A 148 16.39 11.05 -2.05
CA THR A 148 17.16 10.85 -3.30
C THR A 148 17.99 9.57 -3.29
N ARG A 149 18.14 8.91 -2.14
CA ARG A 149 19.02 7.76 -1.98
C ARG A 149 18.32 6.45 -2.33
N GLU A 150 19.11 5.49 -2.81
CA GLU A 150 18.67 4.12 -3.00
C GLU A 150 18.50 3.39 -1.67
N CYS A 151 19.23 3.82 -0.64
CA CYS A 151 19.10 3.26 0.70
C CYS A 151 18.98 4.39 1.72
N MET A 152 18.05 4.25 2.65
CA MET A 152 17.81 5.22 3.71
C MET A 152 17.64 4.52 5.05
N THR A 153 18.13 5.16 6.11
CA THR A 153 18.01 4.65 7.48
C THR A 153 17.54 5.76 8.39
N ILE A 154 16.48 5.49 9.14
CA ILE A 154 16.04 6.34 10.25
C ILE A 154 16.49 5.66 11.54
N ALA A 155 17.54 6.22 12.14
CA ALA A 155 17.99 5.82 13.47
C ALA A 155 17.36 6.71 14.54
N ALA A 156 17.51 6.34 15.81
CA ALA A 156 17.12 7.18 16.92
C ALA A 156 18.10 7.02 18.09
N PHE A 157 18.27 8.08 18.88
CA PHE A 157 19.12 8.09 20.07
C PHE A 157 18.46 8.88 21.21
N PRO A 158 18.81 8.60 22.49
CA PRO A 158 18.26 9.31 23.63
C PRO A 158 18.57 10.81 23.65
N LYS A 159 17.68 11.59 24.25
CA LYS A 159 17.88 13.03 24.44
C LYS A 159 19.07 13.29 25.39
N GLY A 160 20.12 13.92 24.86
CA GLY A 160 21.34 14.24 25.60
C GLY A 160 22.54 13.37 25.25
N GLU A 161 22.33 12.29 24.49
CA GLU A 161 23.41 11.46 23.95
C GLU A 161 23.91 11.99 22.59
N HIS A 162 25.04 11.44 22.15
CA HIS A 162 25.61 11.79 20.86
C HIS A 162 24.98 10.94 19.74
N HIS A 163 24.91 11.52 18.54
CA HIS A 163 24.37 10.83 17.35
C HIS A 163 25.18 9.59 16.94
N THR A 164 26.39 9.42 17.48
CA THR A 164 27.22 8.22 17.34
C THR A 164 26.58 7.00 17.99
N ASP A 165 25.72 7.20 18.99
CA ASP A 165 25.02 6.15 19.73
C ASP A 165 23.66 5.79 19.08
N ALA A 166 23.40 6.30 17.87
CA ALA A 166 22.12 6.13 17.20
C ALA A 166 21.86 4.70 16.74
N VAL A 167 20.78 4.13 17.28
CA VAL A 167 20.28 2.79 16.96
C VAL A 167 19.32 2.87 15.78
N THR A 168 19.56 2.06 14.75
CA THR A 168 18.67 1.96 13.59
C THR A 168 17.29 1.46 14.00
N ARG A 169 16.24 2.20 13.62
CA ARG A 169 14.84 1.81 13.86
C ARG A 169 14.18 1.30 12.59
N VAL A 170 14.39 2.00 11.50
CA VAL A 170 13.90 1.62 10.16
C VAL A 170 15.03 1.75 9.17
N SER A 171 15.16 0.77 8.29
CA SER A 171 16.05 0.81 7.13
C SER A 171 15.27 0.37 5.89
N VAL A 172 15.41 1.12 4.81
CA VAL A 172 14.71 0.88 3.54
C VAL A 172 15.75 0.81 2.43
N ASP A 173 15.70 -0.29 1.70
CA ASP A 173 16.51 -0.54 0.50
C ASP A 173 15.59 -0.50 -0.73
N LEU A 174 15.82 0.46 -1.61
CA LEU A 174 15.06 0.74 -2.82
C LEU A 174 15.85 0.38 -4.09
N LEU A 175 16.99 -0.30 -3.93
CA LEU A 175 17.83 -0.67 -5.05
C LEU A 175 17.06 -1.53 -6.06
N GLY A 176 17.20 -1.19 -7.35
CA GLY A 176 16.56 -1.94 -8.44
C GLY A 176 15.06 -1.66 -8.62
N LEU A 177 14.46 -0.80 -7.80
CA LEU A 177 13.08 -0.37 -7.98
C LEU A 177 13.00 0.86 -8.89
N ASP A 178 12.20 0.78 -9.95
CA ASP A 178 11.89 1.90 -10.84
C ASP A 178 10.86 2.83 -10.18
N LEU A 179 11.37 3.77 -9.38
CA LEU A 179 10.58 4.70 -8.59
C LEU A 179 10.96 6.14 -8.94
N ASP A 180 9.96 6.91 -9.36
CA ASP A 180 10.07 8.37 -9.49
C ASP A 180 10.32 9.06 -8.14
N GLN A 181 10.75 10.32 -8.20
CA GLN A 181 11.09 11.10 -6.99
C GLN A 181 9.89 11.28 -6.05
N ALA A 182 8.67 11.37 -6.59
CA ALA A 182 7.46 11.53 -5.78
C ALA A 182 7.18 10.27 -4.95
N ARG A 183 7.33 9.08 -5.53
CA ARG A 183 7.23 7.80 -4.82
C ARG A 183 8.32 7.65 -3.78
N ARG A 184 9.57 7.99 -4.11
CA ARG A 184 10.68 7.95 -3.14
C ARG A 184 10.44 8.87 -1.95
N ASN A 185 9.96 10.09 -2.19
CA ASN A 185 9.59 11.04 -1.14
C ASN A 185 8.50 10.48 -0.21
N ARG A 186 7.45 9.85 -0.77
CA ARG A 186 6.40 9.20 0.04
C ARG A 186 6.94 8.07 0.89
N ILE A 187 7.80 7.22 0.33
CA ILE A 187 8.43 6.12 1.08
C ILE A 187 9.28 6.65 2.24
N ALA A 188 10.08 7.69 2.01
CA ALA A 188 10.89 8.30 3.06
C ALA A 188 10.02 8.86 4.21
N ARG A 189 8.89 9.49 3.88
CA ARG A 189 7.91 10.01 4.86
C ARG A 189 7.27 8.90 5.67
N LEU A 190 6.85 7.82 5.02
CA LEU A 190 6.32 6.64 5.70
C LEU A 190 7.37 5.98 6.61
N ALA A 191 8.63 5.89 6.16
CA ALA A 191 9.73 5.38 6.97
C ALA A 191 9.97 6.23 8.22
N VAL A 192 9.85 7.56 8.11
CA VAL A 192 9.90 8.48 9.26
C VAL A 192 8.73 8.22 10.21
N LEU A 193 7.50 8.10 9.72
CA LEU A 193 6.33 7.84 10.57
C LEU A 193 6.51 6.54 11.36
N LEU A 194 6.90 5.46 10.67
CA LEU A 194 7.15 4.17 11.30
C LEU A 194 8.30 4.24 12.32
N ALA A 195 9.37 4.96 12.00
CA ALA A 195 10.48 5.13 12.94
C ALA A 195 10.09 5.92 14.19
N ARG A 196 9.19 6.91 14.08
CA ARG A 196 8.64 7.65 15.24
C ARG A 196 7.84 6.72 16.13
N GLU A 197 6.98 5.90 15.54
CA GLU A 197 6.17 4.94 16.28
C GLU A 197 7.05 3.94 17.05
N ILE A 198 8.10 3.41 16.42
CA ILE A 198 9.03 2.47 17.06
C ILE A 198 9.90 3.17 18.14
N ALA A 199 10.34 4.40 17.88
CA ALA A 199 11.25 5.11 18.76
C ALA A 199 10.54 5.69 20.01
N GLY A 200 9.23 5.94 19.94
CA GLY A 200 8.49 6.64 20.98
C GLY A 200 8.82 8.15 21.01
N GLU A 201 8.21 8.86 21.96
CA GLU A 201 8.30 10.33 22.05
C GLU A 201 9.64 10.85 22.60
N ASP A 202 10.37 10.01 23.34
CA ASP A 202 11.56 10.42 24.10
C ASP A 202 12.87 10.40 23.28
N LEU A 203 12.87 9.73 22.14
CA LEU A 203 14.06 9.55 21.32
C LEU A 203 14.13 10.59 20.18
N ILE A 204 15.35 11.06 19.93
CA ILE A 204 15.63 11.97 18.81
C ILE A 204 15.86 11.15 17.56
N LEU A 205 15.07 11.41 16.52
CA LEU A 205 15.29 10.79 15.21
C LEU A 205 16.58 11.29 14.54
N HIS A 206 17.25 10.37 13.87
CA HIS A 206 18.49 10.60 13.15
C HIS A 206 18.45 9.98 11.75
N PRO A 207 17.87 10.67 10.75
CA PRO A 207 17.91 10.23 9.37
C PRO A 207 19.34 10.30 8.84
N ARG A 208 19.76 9.22 8.19
CA ARG A 208 21.09 9.10 7.58
C ARG A 208 21.00 8.29 6.28
N PRO A 209 21.98 8.44 5.37
CA PRO A 209 22.12 7.52 4.25
C PRO A 209 22.07 6.07 4.76
N GLY A 210 21.27 5.25 4.10
CA GLY A 210 21.22 3.84 4.39
C GLY A 210 22.51 3.17 3.96
N TYR A 211 22.86 2.10 4.66
CA TYR A 211 24.00 1.28 4.30
C TYR A 211 23.48 0.17 3.40
N GLY A 212 23.57 0.39 2.09
CA GLY A 212 22.90 -0.41 1.09
C GLY A 212 23.55 -1.76 0.84
N ALA A 213 22.86 -2.56 0.05
CA ALA A 213 23.40 -3.75 -0.61
C ALA A 213 24.83 -3.57 -1.16
N ALA A 214 25.09 -2.48 -1.90
CA ALA A 214 26.41 -2.24 -2.51
C ALA A 214 27.50 -1.87 -1.50
N GLU A 215 27.21 -1.01 -0.51
CA GLU A 215 28.20 -0.70 0.53
C GLU A 215 28.51 -1.95 1.37
N ARG A 216 27.51 -2.79 1.67
CA ARG A 216 27.71 -4.10 2.32
C ARG A 216 28.60 -5.04 1.51
N ALA A 217 28.37 -5.11 0.20
CA ALA A 217 29.16 -5.94 -0.69
C ALA A 217 30.62 -5.44 -0.81
N LEU A 218 30.83 -4.13 -0.87
CA LEU A 218 32.16 -3.51 -0.92
C LEU A 218 32.94 -3.71 0.39
N ASP A 219 32.30 -3.57 1.54
CA ASP A 219 32.96 -3.80 2.83
C ASP A 219 33.27 -5.27 3.06
N ALA A 220 32.39 -6.19 2.65
CA ALA A 220 32.67 -7.62 2.67
C ALA A 220 33.89 -7.97 1.78
N ALA A 221 33.99 -7.35 0.60
CA ALA A 221 35.16 -7.49 -0.27
C ALA A 221 36.43 -6.87 0.36
N GLY A 222 36.30 -5.70 1.00
CA GLY A 222 37.40 -5.03 1.71
C GLY A 222 37.90 -5.79 2.94
N GLU A 223 37.02 -6.47 3.66
CA GLU A 223 37.37 -7.38 4.76
C GLU A 223 38.11 -8.62 4.26
N ALA A 224 37.64 -9.24 3.18
CA ALA A 224 38.32 -10.37 2.55
C ALA A 224 39.74 -9.97 2.07
N MET A 225 39.88 -8.80 1.45
CA MET A 225 41.19 -8.27 1.02
C MET A 225 42.12 -7.96 2.20
N ARG A 226 41.60 -7.42 3.31
CA ARG A 226 42.39 -7.18 4.52
C ARG A 226 42.88 -8.49 5.15
N ALA A 227 42.03 -9.52 5.20
CA ALA A 227 42.40 -10.84 5.69
C ALA A 227 43.53 -11.46 4.84
N LEU A 228 43.45 -11.34 3.51
CA LEU A 228 44.49 -11.79 2.59
C LEU A 228 45.81 -11.03 2.78
N ASN A 229 45.75 -9.70 2.92
CA ASN A 229 46.96 -8.88 3.13
C ASN A 229 47.62 -9.14 4.49
N HIS A 230 46.83 -9.39 5.55
CA HIS A 230 47.38 -9.78 6.86
C HIS A 230 48.06 -11.15 6.80
N PHE A 231 47.48 -12.09 6.06
CA PHE A 231 48.09 -13.40 5.83
C PHE A 231 49.41 -13.29 5.06
N ASP A 232 49.44 -12.50 3.99
CA ASP A 232 50.64 -12.26 3.19
C ASP A 232 51.73 -11.49 3.98
N ALA A 233 51.34 -10.52 4.80
CA ALA A 233 52.27 -9.83 5.71
C ALA A 233 52.84 -10.78 6.78
N GLY A 234 52.03 -11.69 7.32
CA GLY A 234 52.47 -12.71 8.29
C GLY A 234 53.46 -13.71 7.69
N LEU A 235 53.24 -14.09 6.42
CA LEU A 235 54.17 -14.89 5.61
C LEU A 235 55.51 -14.19 5.39
N ASN A 236 55.47 -12.91 5.01
CA ASN A 236 56.67 -12.13 4.70
C ASN A 236 57.45 -11.65 5.95
N ALA A 237 56.79 -11.56 7.11
CA ALA A 237 57.42 -11.15 8.37
C ALA A 237 58.17 -12.27 9.10
N GLY A 238 58.10 -13.53 8.62
CA GLY A 238 58.79 -14.68 9.24
C GLY A 238 58.35 -15.02 10.67
N MET A 239 57.22 -14.45 11.11
CA MET A 239 56.71 -14.52 12.50
C MET A 239 55.53 -15.48 12.68
N GLY A 240 55.18 -16.26 11.65
CA GLY A 240 54.08 -17.23 11.69
C GLY A 240 54.52 -18.62 11.24
N ARG A 241 53.81 -19.66 11.72
CA ARG A 241 53.94 -21.02 11.16
C ARG A 241 53.69 -20.97 9.65
N PRO A 242 54.42 -21.73 8.83
CA PRO A 242 54.11 -21.82 7.41
C PRO A 242 52.65 -22.25 7.24
N PRO A 243 51.87 -21.57 6.40
CA PRO A 243 50.46 -21.88 6.24
C PRO A 243 50.29 -23.30 5.72
N GLU A 244 49.35 -24.01 6.31
CA GLU A 244 49.00 -25.37 5.95
C GLU A 244 47.82 -25.37 4.96
N GLY A 245 47.58 -26.50 4.29
CA GLY A 245 46.50 -26.61 3.29
C GLY A 245 45.12 -26.18 3.82
N ALA A 246 44.86 -26.38 5.12
CA ALA A 246 43.63 -25.95 5.78
C ALA A 246 43.50 -24.42 5.91
N ASP A 247 44.62 -23.70 6.08
CA ASP A 247 44.64 -22.24 6.15
C ASP A 247 44.31 -21.64 4.77
N TYR A 248 44.82 -22.27 3.70
CA TYR A 248 44.47 -21.93 2.31
C TYR A 248 43.00 -22.23 2.00
N GLU A 249 42.46 -23.37 2.44
CA GLU A 249 41.04 -23.69 2.26
C GLU A 249 40.12 -22.71 2.98
N ALA A 250 40.45 -22.30 4.20
CA ALA A 250 39.68 -21.32 4.96
C ALA A 250 39.65 -19.95 4.26
N LEU A 251 40.81 -19.47 3.77
CA LEU A 251 40.88 -18.22 2.99
C LEU A 251 40.13 -18.33 1.66
N LEU A 252 40.24 -19.46 0.98
CA LEU A 252 39.52 -19.70 -0.27
C LEU A 252 38.00 -19.71 -0.04
N GLN A 253 37.53 -20.26 1.07
CA GLN A 253 36.11 -20.25 1.45
C GLN A 253 35.62 -18.84 1.78
N ILE A 254 36.40 -18.05 2.52
CA ILE A 254 36.07 -16.65 2.81
C ILE A 254 35.98 -15.85 1.49
N ALA A 255 36.96 -15.99 0.61
CA ALA A 255 36.98 -15.33 -0.69
C ALA A 255 35.81 -15.78 -1.59
N LYS A 256 35.52 -17.08 -1.67
CA LYS A 256 34.39 -17.62 -2.43
C LYS A 256 33.06 -17.11 -1.91
N SER A 257 32.83 -17.15 -0.60
CA SER A 257 31.59 -16.66 0.00
C SER A 257 31.39 -15.14 -0.17
N GLY A 258 32.47 -14.37 -0.23
CA GLY A 258 32.43 -12.94 -0.52
C GLY A 258 32.12 -12.69 -2.00
N ILE A 259 32.79 -13.40 -2.90
CA ILE A 259 32.58 -13.29 -4.36
C ILE A 259 31.19 -13.77 -4.76
N GLU A 260 30.68 -14.85 -4.17
CA GLU A 260 29.32 -15.36 -4.41
C GLU A 260 28.27 -14.36 -3.96
N ARG A 261 28.42 -13.75 -2.77
CA ARG A 261 27.55 -12.65 -2.33
C ARG A 261 27.57 -11.45 -3.28
N VAL A 262 28.76 -10.99 -3.68
CA VAL A 262 28.91 -9.91 -4.66
C VAL A 262 28.27 -10.29 -6.00
N ARG A 263 28.42 -11.54 -6.44
CA ARG A 263 27.87 -12.06 -7.69
C ARG A 263 26.34 -12.11 -7.64
N ASP A 264 25.75 -12.69 -6.59
CA ASP A 264 24.30 -12.81 -6.45
C ASP A 264 23.65 -11.42 -6.42
N GLU A 265 24.31 -10.46 -5.76
CA GLU A 265 23.87 -9.07 -5.69
C GLU A 265 24.03 -8.33 -7.03
N ALA A 266 25.12 -8.58 -7.77
CA ALA A 266 25.32 -8.05 -9.12
C ALA A 266 24.33 -8.65 -10.15
N VAL A 267 24.00 -9.94 -10.00
CA VAL A 267 22.98 -10.63 -10.81
C VAL A 267 21.60 -10.09 -10.49
N SER A 268 21.27 -9.88 -9.21
CA SER A 268 20.02 -9.22 -8.79
C SER A 268 19.87 -7.83 -9.43
N ARG A 269 20.94 -7.02 -9.40
CA ARG A 269 21.00 -5.72 -10.10
C ARG A 269 20.80 -5.84 -11.61
N SER A 270 21.49 -6.77 -12.26
CA SER A 270 21.38 -7.00 -13.71
C SER A 270 19.96 -7.42 -14.10
N ASN A 271 19.34 -8.29 -13.31
CA ASN A 271 17.98 -8.76 -13.58
C ASN A 271 16.93 -7.67 -13.33
N ALA A 272 17.15 -6.79 -12.35
CA ALA A 272 16.29 -5.62 -12.11
C ALA A 272 16.33 -4.61 -13.27
N ILE A 273 17.47 -4.46 -13.96
CA ILE A 273 17.63 -3.56 -15.11
C ILE A 273 17.03 -4.14 -16.40
N VAL A 274 17.00 -5.47 -16.56
CA VAL A 274 16.50 -6.15 -17.78
C VAL A 274 14.97 -6.34 -17.77
N ALA A 275 14.30 -6.13 -16.63
CA ALA A 275 12.87 -6.34 -16.48
C ALA A 275 11.89 -5.31 -17.10
N PRO A 276 12.28 -4.27 -17.87
CA PRO A 276 11.33 -3.51 -18.69
C PRO A 276 11.68 -3.61 -20.17
N THR A 277 11.38 -4.73 -20.84
CA THR A 277 11.31 -4.78 -22.32
C THR A 277 10.66 -6.04 -22.92
N ALA A 278 10.11 -6.96 -22.13
CA ALA A 278 9.56 -8.22 -22.66
C ALA A 278 8.08 -8.18 -23.09
N GLU A 279 7.36 -7.06 -22.93
CA GLU A 279 5.96 -6.94 -23.37
C GLU A 279 5.73 -5.66 -24.18
N ALA A 280 6.25 -5.63 -25.39
CA ALA A 280 5.77 -4.76 -26.46
C ALA A 280 6.11 -5.40 -27.82
N GLU A 281 5.47 -6.53 -28.13
CA GLU A 281 5.34 -6.95 -29.52
C GLU A 281 4.26 -6.08 -30.19
N PRO A 282 4.57 -5.37 -31.29
CA PRO A 282 3.55 -4.68 -32.06
C PRO A 282 2.86 -5.70 -32.98
N THR A 283 1.64 -6.10 -32.64
CA THR A 283 0.77 -6.84 -33.56
C THR A 283 0.36 -5.89 -34.69
N ILE A 284 1.04 -6.00 -35.83
CA ILE A 284 0.62 -5.40 -37.10
C ILE A 284 -0.56 -6.25 -37.59
N GLU A 285 -1.80 -5.89 -37.24
CA GLU A 285 -2.97 -6.37 -37.97
C GLU A 285 -3.24 -5.46 -39.17
N GLN A 286 -3.11 -6.09 -40.33
CA GLN A 286 -3.45 -5.58 -41.64
C GLN A 286 -4.96 -5.25 -41.71
N ALA A 287 -5.31 -3.98 -41.66
CA ALA A 287 -6.60 -3.52 -42.16
C ALA A 287 -6.58 -3.55 -43.69
N ASN A 288 -6.98 -4.68 -44.27
CA ASN A 288 -7.38 -4.78 -45.66
C ASN A 288 -8.59 -3.87 -45.90
N ALA A 289 -8.40 -2.83 -46.71
CA ALA A 289 -9.50 -2.18 -47.40
C ALA A 289 -10.11 -3.12 -48.45
N PRO A 290 -11.43 -3.05 -48.68
CA PRO A 290 -11.94 -3.15 -50.02
C PRO A 290 -12.47 -1.80 -50.50
N ARG A 291 -12.10 -1.49 -51.73
CA ARG A 291 -12.64 -0.44 -52.59
C ARG A 291 -14.09 -0.77 -52.96
N GLY A 292 -14.93 0.26 -53.08
CA GLY A 292 -16.28 0.17 -53.66
C GLY A 292 -17.20 1.21 -53.07
#